data_AF-A0AAU2IQR9-F1
#
_entry.id   AF-A0AAU2IQR9-F1
#
_cell.length_a   1.000
_cell.length_b   1.000
_cell.length_c   1.000
_cell.angle_alpha   90.00
_cell.angle_beta   90.00
_cell.angle_gamma   90.00
#
_symmetry.space_group_name_H-M   'P 1'
#
loop_
_entity.id
_entity.type
_entity.pdbx_description
1 polymer ?
#
loop_
_entity_poly.entity_id
_entity_poly.type
_entity_poly.pdbx_seq_one_letter_code
_entity_poly.pdbx_strand_id
1 'polypeptide(L)'
;MRLLLSSWFLTPGSRPPALPGTLATGRAGIVLNALDEYVGSRARDFARESRALQTFGCTCEELDLRDYFNAPEGLPERLDGLDLVWALGGNAFVLARAMTQSRFRDALQEQLHRPEFTYGGYSAGACVAGPDLQGIDLIDDPTVLPEGYPSTIAPNCLCLVPYRIVPHWRSEHRDAEGAERAAAHLAECGLSHHCLRDGEAVNVHDTTRPVTWPPSS
;
A
#
# COMPACT_ATOMS: atom_id res chain seq x y z
N MET A 1 13.64 6.44 -3.57
CA MET A 1 12.75 5.60 -2.72
C MET A 1 12.76 4.16 -3.23
N ARG A 2 12.50 3.20 -2.32
CA ARG A 2 12.35 1.76 -2.60
C ARG A 2 10.90 1.31 -2.40
N LEU A 3 10.49 0.27 -3.11
CA LEU A 3 9.18 -0.35 -2.98
C LEU A 3 9.29 -1.82 -2.58
N LEU A 4 8.42 -2.23 -1.65
CA LEU A 4 8.17 -3.63 -1.28
C LEU A 4 6.66 -3.89 -1.37
N LEU A 5 6.22 -4.51 -2.46
CA LEU A 5 4.80 -4.75 -2.74
C LEU A 5 4.52 -6.25 -2.69
N SER A 6 3.72 -6.72 -1.74
CA SER A 6 3.47 -8.16 -1.56
C SER A 6 1.99 -8.51 -1.66
N SER A 7 1.69 -9.79 -1.97
CA SER A 7 0.33 -10.30 -1.83
C SER A 7 -0.09 -10.30 -0.37
N TRP A 8 0.68 -11.05 0.42
CA TRP A 8 0.50 -11.23 1.85
C TRP A 8 1.85 -11.61 2.41
N PHE A 9 2.54 -10.70 3.13
CA PHE A 9 3.69 -11.12 3.92
C PHE A 9 4.23 -10.08 4.92
N LEU A 10 4.32 -10.51 6.19
CA LEU A 10 5.48 -10.40 7.08
C LEU A 10 5.43 -11.62 8.01
N THR A 11 6.04 -12.75 7.65
CA THR A 11 6.14 -13.88 8.59
C THR A 11 7.14 -13.52 9.69
N PRO A 12 6.81 -13.63 10.98
CA PRO A 12 7.75 -13.35 12.06
C PRO A 12 9.08 -14.09 11.85
N GLY A 13 10.21 -13.36 11.95
CA GLY A 13 11.55 -13.91 11.75
C GLY A 13 12.00 -14.11 10.30
N SER A 14 11.15 -13.82 9.31
CA SER A 14 11.47 -13.92 7.88
C SER A 14 11.68 -12.53 7.28
N ARG A 15 12.89 -11.97 7.38
CA ARG A 15 13.19 -10.64 6.79
C ARG A 15 13.07 -10.73 5.26
N PRO A 16 12.19 -9.95 4.61
CA PRO A 16 12.17 -9.85 3.16
C PRO A 16 13.56 -9.41 2.65
N PRO A 17 14.15 -10.08 1.64
CA PRO A 17 15.48 -9.73 1.12
C PRO A 17 15.60 -8.27 0.67
N ALA A 18 14.48 -7.65 0.31
CA ALA A 18 14.40 -6.29 -0.17
C ALA A 18 14.35 -5.22 0.92
N LEU A 19 14.16 -5.59 2.20
CA LEU A 19 14.31 -4.62 3.28
C LEU A 19 15.81 -4.31 3.47
N PRO A 20 16.29 -3.08 3.16
CA PRO A 20 17.67 -2.68 3.38
C PRO A 20 18.21 -3.17 4.71
N GLY A 21 19.45 -3.66 4.78
CA GLY A 21 20.13 -3.95 6.05
C GLY A 21 20.11 -2.76 7.02
N THR A 22 20.07 -1.53 6.49
CA THR A 22 19.98 -0.25 7.18
C THR A 22 18.66 0.00 7.93
N LEU A 23 17.60 -0.78 7.69
CA LEU A 23 16.36 -0.71 8.49
C LEU A 23 16.49 -1.30 9.90
N ALA A 24 17.67 -1.82 10.27
CA ALA A 24 17.94 -2.38 11.59
C ALA A 24 17.73 -1.41 12.77
N THR A 25 17.53 -0.11 12.50
CA THR A 25 17.18 0.92 13.49
C THR A 25 16.15 1.95 12.98
N GLY A 26 15.33 1.58 11.99
CA GLY A 26 14.45 2.53 11.30
C GLY A 26 13.16 2.90 12.05
N ARG A 27 12.53 4.02 11.68
CA ARG A 27 11.19 4.40 12.13
C ARG A 27 10.14 4.02 11.08
N ALA A 28 9.13 3.25 11.47
CA ALA A 28 8.07 2.79 10.59
C ALA A 28 6.72 3.41 10.95
N GLY A 29 6.08 4.05 9.97
CA GLY A 29 4.68 4.46 10.03
C GLY A 29 3.79 3.38 9.44
N ILE A 30 2.87 2.84 10.23
CA ILE A 30 1.96 1.78 9.81
C ILE A 30 0.61 2.39 9.42
N VAL A 31 0.20 2.21 8.17
CA VAL A 31 -1.07 2.74 7.62
C VAL A 31 -2.12 1.64 7.63
N LEU A 32 -3.12 1.78 8.51
CA LEU A 32 -4.20 0.80 8.70
C LEU A 32 -5.51 1.22 8.02
N ASN A 33 -5.53 2.33 7.26
CA ASN A 33 -6.78 2.90 6.73
C ASN A 33 -7.57 1.97 5.80
N ALA A 34 -6.91 0.97 5.20
CA ALA A 34 -7.59 -0.11 4.46
C ALA A 34 -8.60 -0.88 5.34
N LEU A 35 -8.43 -0.83 6.66
CA LEU A 35 -9.26 -1.50 7.64
C LEU A 35 -10.41 -0.65 8.18
N ASP A 36 -10.59 0.59 7.72
CA ASP A 36 -11.53 1.54 8.35
C ASP A 36 -13.01 1.11 8.24
N GLU A 37 -13.34 0.15 7.37
CA GLU A 37 -14.67 -0.49 7.35
C GLU A 37 -14.87 -1.56 8.44
N TYR A 38 -13.79 -2.10 9.01
CA TYR A 38 -13.84 -3.20 9.96
C TYR A 38 -13.76 -2.70 11.40
N VAL A 39 -14.83 -2.91 12.17
CA VAL A 39 -14.86 -2.53 13.58
C VAL A 39 -14.02 -3.49 14.44
N GLY A 40 -13.17 -2.95 15.31
CA GLY A 40 -12.49 -3.71 16.37
C GLY A 40 -11.24 -4.50 15.96
N SER A 41 -10.80 -4.40 14.70
CA SER A 41 -9.58 -5.06 14.21
C SER A 41 -8.31 -4.22 14.40
N ARG A 42 -8.41 -2.89 14.23
CA ARG A 42 -7.27 -1.97 14.10
C ARG A 42 -6.17 -2.14 15.15
N ALA A 43 -6.50 -2.16 16.44
CA ALA A 43 -5.50 -2.28 17.51
C ALA A 43 -4.77 -3.64 17.48
N ARG A 44 -5.48 -4.71 17.16
CA ARG A 44 -4.91 -6.06 17.02
C ARG A 44 -4.00 -6.14 15.80
N ASP A 45 -4.46 -5.62 14.67
CA ASP A 45 -3.70 -5.59 13.42
C ASP A 45 -2.44 -4.73 13.55
N PHE A 46 -2.54 -3.54 14.17
CA PHE A 46 -1.37 -2.72 14.49
C PHE A 46 -0.36 -3.48 15.38
N ALA A 47 -0.83 -4.13 16.44
CA ALA A 47 0.04 -4.91 17.33
C ALA A 47 0.72 -6.06 16.60
N ARG A 48 0.04 -6.72 15.64
CA ARG A 48 0.63 -7.79 14.82
C ARG A 48 1.74 -7.23 13.92
N GLU A 49 1.44 -6.21 13.14
CA GLU A 49 2.41 -5.62 12.19
C GLU A 49 3.59 -5.00 12.92
N SER A 50 3.32 -4.27 14.02
CA SER A 50 4.36 -3.69 14.86
C SER A 50 5.32 -4.75 15.41
N ARG A 51 4.81 -5.89 15.90
CA ARG A 51 5.68 -6.97 16.38
C ARG A 51 6.56 -7.52 15.27
N ALA A 52 6.01 -7.73 14.07
CA ALA A 52 6.76 -8.23 12.93
C ALA A 52 7.88 -7.25 12.53
N LEU A 53 7.55 -5.96 12.35
CA LEU A 53 8.53 -4.93 11.99
C LEU A 53 9.59 -4.70 13.07
N GLN A 54 9.22 -4.82 14.36
CA GLN A 54 10.18 -4.77 15.47
C GLN A 54 11.22 -5.90 15.39
N THR A 55 10.87 -7.09 14.88
CA THR A 55 11.86 -8.17 14.65
C THR A 55 12.91 -7.80 13.61
N PHE A 56 12.65 -6.78 12.76
CA PHE A 56 13.61 -6.25 11.80
C PHE A 56 14.40 -5.05 12.33
N GLY A 57 14.14 -4.62 13.57
CA GLY A 57 14.80 -3.48 14.22
C GLY A 57 14.06 -2.14 14.09
N CYS A 58 12.82 -2.14 13.59
CA CYS A 58 12.05 -0.91 13.46
C CYS A 58 11.34 -0.52 14.77
N THR A 59 11.35 0.78 15.08
CA THR A 59 10.34 1.36 15.97
C THR A 59 9.09 1.66 15.16
N CYS A 60 7.91 1.37 15.71
CA CYS A 60 6.66 1.44 14.96
C CYS A 60 5.70 2.41 15.63
N GLU A 61 5.03 3.20 14.79
CA GLU A 61 3.93 4.08 15.18
C GLU A 61 2.85 3.98 14.12
N GLU A 62 1.62 4.27 14.53
CA GLU A 62 0.53 4.37 13.57
C GLU A 62 0.71 5.66 12.75
N LEU A 63 0.55 5.54 11.44
CA LEU A 63 0.40 6.66 10.53
C LEU A 63 -1.05 6.64 10.05
N ASP A 64 -1.93 7.28 10.80
CA ASP A 64 -3.34 7.38 10.45
C ASP A 64 -3.56 8.53 9.46
N LEU A 65 -3.93 8.19 8.22
CA LEU A 65 -4.13 9.21 7.18
C LEU A 65 -5.32 10.12 7.47
N ARG A 66 -6.25 9.70 8.34
CA ARG A 66 -7.42 10.50 8.74
C ARG A 66 -7.02 11.80 9.45
N ASP A 67 -5.91 11.78 10.18
CA ASP A 67 -5.38 12.97 10.87
C ASP A 67 -5.00 14.09 9.88
N TYR A 68 -4.80 13.75 8.61
CA TYR A 68 -4.36 14.65 7.55
C TYR A 68 -5.48 15.00 6.56
N PHE A 69 -6.72 14.55 6.80
CA PHE A 69 -7.84 14.83 5.88
C PHE A 69 -8.19 16.31 5.76
N ASN A 70 -7.97 17.08 6.84
CA ASN A 70 -8.26 18.52 6.89
C ASN A 70 -7.00 19.38 6.97
N ALA A 71 -5.82 18.75 7.09
CA ALA A 71 -4.51 19.41 7.19
C ALA A 71 -3.42 18.58 6.49
N PRO A 72 -3.57 18.31 5.17
CA PRO A 72 -2.65 17.42 4.44
C PRO A 72 -1.21 17.96 4.36
N GLU A 73 -1.02 19.26 4.53
CA GLU A 73 0.30 19.93 4.53
C GLU A 73 1.26 19.46 5.64
N GLY A 74 0.75 18.85 6.72
CA GLY A 74 1.61 18.29 7.77
C GLY A 74 2.17 16.90 7.44
N LEU A 75 1.63 16.23 6.40
CA LEU A 75 2.01 14.86 6.08
C LEU A 75 3.44 14.72 5.55
N PRO A 76 3.97 15.60 4.67
CA PRO A 76 5.37 15.51 4.24
C PRO A 76 6.36 15.59 5.41
N GLU A 77 6.20 16.54 6.33
CA GLU A 77 7.04 16.66 7.54
C GLU A 77 6.93 15.41 8.42
N ARG A 78 5.72 14.84 8.51
CA ARG A 78 5.53 13.57 9.22
C ARG A 78 6.33 12.43 8.61
N LEU A 79 6.40 12.35 7.28
CA LEU A 79 7.16 11.34 6.54
C LEU A 79 8.67 11.54 6.62
N ASP A 80 9.16 12.78 6.79
CA ASP A 80 10.58 13.06 7.02
C ASP A 80 11.12 12.34 8.27
N GLY A 81 10.27 12.19 9.28
CA GLY A 81 10.58 11.46 10.51
C GLY A 81 10.54 9.93 10.38
N LEU A 82 10.20 9.37 9.21
CA LEU A 82 10.05 7.93 8.97
C LEU A 82 11.06 7.43 7.94
N ASP A 83 11.48 6.17 8.08
CA ASP A 83 12.30 5.45 7.10
C ASP A 83 11.48 4.47 6.27
N LEU A 84 10.35 4.02 6.82
CA LEU A 84 9.42 3.07 6.21
C LEU A 84 7.99 3.54 6.41
N VAL A 85 7.19 3.47 5.35
CA VAL A 85 5.73 3.40 5.47
C VAL A 85 5.26 2.00 5.11
N TRP A 86 4.42 1.39 5.95
CA TRP A 86 3.86 0.06 5.75
C TRP A 86 2.34 0.12 5.67
N ALA A 87 1.78 -0.03 4.47
CA ALA A 87 0.33 -0.02 4.24
C ALA A 87 -0.26 -1.44 4.28
N LEU A 88 -1.24 -1.66 5.15
CA LEU A 88 -1.89 -2.96 5.32
C LEU A 88 -2.86 -3.30 4.17
N GLY A 89 -3.19 -4.59 4.10
CA GLY A 89 -4.35 -5.12 3.42
C GLY A 89 -5.67 -4.75 4.11
N GLY A 90 -6.77 -4.96 3.39
CA GLY A 90 -8.12 -4.49 3.71
C GLY A 90 -8.80 -4.15 2.39
N ASN A 91 -9.67 -3.14 2.36
CA ASN A 91 -10.28 -2.67 1.11
C ASN A 91 -9.41 -1.59 0.44
N ALA A 92 -8.96 -1.87 -0.79
CA ALA A 92 -8.11 -0.99 -1.57
C ALA A 92 -8.76 0.35 -1.93
N PHE A 93 -10.08 0.38 -2.15
CA PHE A 93 -10.80 1.61 -2.46
C PHE A 93 -10.92 2.51 -1.24
N VAL A 94 -11.11 1.95 -0.05
CA VAL A 94 -11.07 2.71 1.20
C VAL A 94 -9.68 3.31 1.41
N LEU A 95 -8.62 2.50 1.25
CA LEU A 95 -7.24 2.97 1.39
C LEU A 95 -6.91 4.08 0.38
N ALA A 96 -7.27 3.91 -0.90
CA ALA A 96 -7.02 4.90 -1.94
C ALA A 96 -7.76 6.23 -1.68
N ARG A 97 -8.98 6.19 -1.11
CA ARG A 97 -9.67 7.42 -0.67
C ARG A 97 -8.91 8.10 0.46
N ALA A 98 -8.45 7.34 1.46
CA ALA A 98 -7.67 7.89 2.55
C ALA A 98 -6.40 8.58 2.01
N MET A 99 -5.69 7.93 1.11
CA MET A 99 -4.49 8.46 0.45
C MET A 99 -4.78 9.70 -0.41
N THR A 100 -5.91 9.72 -1.11
CA THR A 100 -6.32 10.89 -1.90
C THR A 100 -6.64 12.07 -1.00
N GLN A 101 -7.45 11.85 0.03
CA GLN A 101 -7.91 12.91 0.94
C GLN A 101 -6.76 13.51 1.76
N SER A 102 -5.82 12.68 2.19
CA SER A 102 -4.59 13.09 2.90
C SER A 102 -3.48 13.62 1.97
N ARG A 103 -3.69 13.60 0.64
CA ARG A 103 -2.66 13.93 -0.37
C ARG A 103 -1.37 13.12 -0.20
N PHE A 104 -1.49 11.87 0.21
CA PHE A 104 -0.35 11.00 0.52
C PHE A 104 0.59 10.78 -0.67
N ARG A 105 0.07 10.75 -1.91
CA ARG A 105 0.92 10.67 -3.11
C ARG A 105 1.86 11.88 -3.23
N ASP A 106 1.35 13.09 -3.00
CA ASP A 106 2.15 14.30 -3.06
C ASP A 106 3.23 14.27 -1.96
N ALA A 107 2.85 13.85 -0.75
CA ALA A 107 3.80 13.70 0.36
C ALA A 107 4.89 12.65 0.06
N LEU A 108 4.57 11.52 -0.57
CA LEU A 108 5.55 10.53 -1.01
C LEU A 108 6.50 11.07 -2.10
N GLN A 109 6.00 11.94 -2.99
CA GLN A 109 6.83 12.55 -4.02
C GLN A 109 7.95 13.42 -3.42
N GLU A 110 7.66 14.11 -2.32
CA GLU A 110 8.65 14.88 -1.57
C GLU A 110 9.76 13.99 -0.98
N GLN A 111 9.48 12.71 -0.73
CA GLN A 111 10.44 11.74 -0.21
C GLN A 111 11.31 11.05 -1.28
N LEU A 112 11.07 11.29 -2.58
CA LEU A 112 11.77 10.59 -3.67
C LEU A 112 13.30 10.78 -3.64
N HIS A 113 13.75 11.93 -3.13
CA HIS A 113 15.15 12.27 -2.96
C HIS A 113 15.88 11.38 -1.93
N ARG A 114 15.15 10.60 -1.13
CA ARG A 114 15.68 9.67 -0.12
C ARG A 114 15.72 8.26 -0.72
N PRO A 115 16.88 7.77 -1.22
CA PRO A 115 16.99 6.45 -1.83
C PRO A 115 16.80 5.29 -0.84
N GLU A 116 16.96 5.54 0.45
CA GLU A 116 16.75 4.55 1.52
C GLU A 116 15.31 4.54 2.06
N PHE A 117 14.55 5.61 1.87
CA PHE A 117 13.14 5.65 2.26
C PHE A 117 12.35 4.59 1.49
N THR A 118 11.53 3.83 2.22
CA THR A 118 10.80 2.68 1.66
C THR A 118 9.30 2.87 1.81
N TYR A 119 8.56 2.73 0.72
CA TYR A 119 7.13 2.42 0.76
C TYR A 119 6.96 0.91 0.67
N GLY A 120 6.27 0.32 1.63
CA GLY A 120 5.89 -1.08 1.59
C GLY A 120 4.40 -1.24 1.81
N GLY A 121 3.84 -2.31 1.27
CA GLY A 121 2.47 -2.68 1.56
C GLY A 121 2.12 -4.06 1.02
N TYR A 122 1.08 -4.64 1.61
CA TYR A 122 0.55 -5.92 1.17
C TYR A 122 -0.92 -5.81 0.78
N SER A 123 -1.37 -6.68 -0.12
CA SER A 123 -2.75 -6.74 -0.61
C SER A 123 -3.23 -5.36 -1.07
N ALA A 124 -4.22 -4.74 -0.42
CA ALA A 124 -4.65 -3.36 -0.69
C ALA A 124 -3.48 -2.35 -0.76
N GLY A 125 -2.53 -2.40 0.18
CA GLY A 125 -1.34 -1.55 0.19
C GLY A 125 -0.43 -1.73 -1.03
N ALA A 126 -0.40 -2.93 -1.61
CA ALA A 126 0.30 -3.20 -2.87
C ALA A 126 -0.50 -2.73 -4.09
N CYS A 127 -1.82 -2.90 -4.08
CA CYS A 127 -2.72 -2.49 -5.17
C CYS A 127 -2.65 -0.98 -5.42
N VAL A 128 -2.71 -0.17 -4.36
CA VAL A 128 -2.69 1.30 -4.47
C VAL A 128 -1.35 1.87 -4.97
N ALA A 129 -0.28 1.07 -5.04
CA ALA A 129 0.97 1.49 -5.65
C ALA A 129 0.88 1.64 -7.18
N GLY A 130 -0.10 0.99 -7.82
CA GLY A 130 -0.32 1.03 -9.26
C GLY A 130 -0.93 2.34 -9.77
N PRO A 131 -1.31 2.39 -11.06
CA PRO A 131 -1.91 3.58 -11.66
C PRO A 131 -3.38 3.80 -11.26
N ASP A 132 -4.13 2.72 -11.02
CA ASP A 132 -5.54 2.72 -10.63
C ASP A 132 -5.93 1.36 -10.00
N LEU A 133 -7.21 1.18 -9.67
CA LEU A 133 -7.78 -0.03 -9.08
C LEU A 133 -8.64 -0.86 -10.06
N GLN A 134 -8.46 -0.71 -11.37
CA GLN A 134 -9.19 -1.56 -12.33
C GLN A 134 -8.87 -3.04 -12.09
N GLY A 135 -9.91 -3.88 -12.10
CA GLY A 135 -9.81 -5.31 -11.79
C GLY A 135 -9.87 -5.60 -10.29
N ILE A 136 -9.45 -4.66 -9.43
CA ILE A 136 -9.52 -4.82 -7.97
C ILE A 136 -10.97 -4.68 -7.46
N ASP A 137 -11.84 -4.02 -8.22
CA ASP A 137 -13.30 -3.99 -8.01
C ASP A 137 -13.96 -5.37 -8.08
N LEU A 138 -13.27 -6.38 -8.60
CA LEU A 138 -13.71 -7.78 -8.60
C LEU A 138 -13.33 -8.54 -7.32
N ILE A 139 -12.56 -7.89 -6.43
CA ILE A 139 -12.09 -8.41 -5.14
C ILE A 139 -12.69 -7.58 -4.00
N ASP A 140 -12.51 -6.27 -4.07
CA ASP A 140 -12.94 -5.29 -3.06
C ASP A 140 -14.14 -4.50 -3.55
N ASP A 141 -15.12 -4.28 -2.68
CA ASP A 141 -16.31 -3.48 -3.03
C ASP A 141 -15.94 -1.98 -3.11
N PRO A 142 -16.05 -1.34 -4.29
CA PRO A 142 -15.71 0.07 -4.45
C PRO A 142 -16.72 1.02 -3.80
N THR A 143 -17.91 0.53 -3.44
CA THR A 143 -19.00 1.33 -2.87
C THR A 143 -18.88 1.51 -1.36
N VAL A 144 -18.00 0.75 -0.71
CA VAL A 144 -17.71 0.88 0.72
C VAL A 144 -17.21 2.29 1.03
N LEU A 145 -17.89 2.93 1.99
CA LEU A 145 -17.61 4.28 2.46
C LEU A 145 -17.71 4.32 3.99
N PRO A 146 -16.60 4.16 4.72
CA PRO A 146 -16.60 4.22 6.17
C PRO A 146 -16.97 5.61 6.70
N GLU A 147 -17.33 5.68 7.98
CA GLU A 147 -17.60 6.95 8.65
C GLU A 147 -16.39 7.89 8.56
N GLY A 148 -16.64 9.17 8.26
CA GLY A 148 -15.61 10.19 8.07
C GLY A 148 -15.05 10.30 6.65
N TYR A 149 -15.41 9.40 5.74
CA TYR A 149 -15.00 9.46 4.33
C TYR A 149 -16.08 10.13 3.46
N PRO A 150 -15.79 11.26 2.77
CA PRO A 150 -16.73 11.88 1.87
C PRO A 150 -16.86 11.10 0.56
N SER A 151 -18.09 10.90 0.08
CA SER A 151 -18.36 10.24 -1.20
C SER A 151 -17.83 11.02 -2.42
N THR A 152 -17.52 12.30 -2.24
CA THR A 152 -16.94 13.17 -3.27
C THR A 152 -15.45 12.94 -3.50
N ILE A 153 -14.78 12.17 -2.64
CA ILE A 153 -13.36 11.85 -2.79
C ILE A 153 -13.19 10.62 -3.68
N ALA A 154 -12.49 10.81 -4.80
CA ALA A 154 -12.12 9.71 -5.68
C ALA A 154 -11.01 8.84 -5.06
N PRO A 155 -11.05 7.50 -5.24
CA PRO A 155 -9.99 6.59 -4.80
C PRO A 155 -8.81 6.60 -5.79
N ASN A 156 -7.97 7.64 -5.79
CA ASN A 156 -6.81 7.71 -6.67
C ASN A 156 -5.62 6.92 -6.08
N CYS A 157 -4.96 6.13 -6.94
CA CYS A 157 -3.74 5.41 -6.59
C CYS A 157 -2.50 6.31 -6.61
N LEU A 158 -1.38 5.75 -6.14
CA LEU A 158 -0.12 6.45 -5.91
C LEU A 158 0.75 6.57 -7.15
N CYS A 159 0.51 5.76 -8.19
CA CYS A 159 1.30 5.74 -9.43
C CYS A 159 2.81 5.54 -9.18
N LEU A 160 3.16 4.70 -8.22
CA LEU A 160 4.56 4.35 -7.89
C LEU A 160 5.14 3.32 -8.87
N VAL A 161 4.27 2.50 -9.49
CA VAL A 161 4.63 1.52 -10.52
C VAL A 161 3.68 1.63 -11.72
N PRO A 162 4.14 1.30 -12.95
CA PRO A 162 3.35 1.46 -14.18
C PRO A 162 2.40 0.28 -14.45
N TYR A 163 2.12 -0.55 -13.45
CA TYR A 163 1.33 -1.78 -13.57
C TYR A 163 0.44 -1.97 -12.34
N ARG A 164 -0.57 -2.82 -12.46
CA ARG A 164 -1.45 -3.20 -11.36
C ARG A 164 -0.89 -4.42 -10.63
N ILE A 165 -1.12 -4.53 -9.33
CA ILE A 165 -0.84 -5.75 -8.56
C ILE A 165 -2.16 -6.46 -8.32
N VAL A 166 -2.22 -7.76 -8.64
CA VAL A 166 -3.35 -8.64 -8.30
C VAL A 166 -2.88 -9.57 -7.17
N PRO A 167 -3.24 -9.31 -5.91
CA PRO A 167 -2.84 -10.15 -4.78
C PRO A 167 -3.67 -11.42 -4.73
N HIS A 168 -3.24 -12.36 -3.89
CA HIS A 168 -3.90 -13.62 -3.54
C HIS A 168 -4.16 -14.55 -4.73
N TRP A 169 -3.54 -14.28 -5.87
CA TRP A 169 -3.74 -15.04 -7.09
C TRP A 169 -3.30 -16.49 -6.87
N ARG A 170 -4.18 -17.46 -7.12
CA ARG A 170 -3.91 -18.89 -6.93
C ARG A 170 -3.33 -19.23 -5.55
N SER A 171 -3.87 -18.60 -4.50
CA SER A 171 -3.46 -18.80 -3.11
C SER A 171 -4.58 -19.42 -2.29
N GLU A 172 -4.26 -19.96 -1.11
CA GLU A 172 -5.26 -20.42 -0.13
C GLU A 172 -5.87 -19.21 0.62
N HIS A 173 -6.61 -18.39 -0.10
CA HIS A 173 -7.21 -17.15 0.41
C HIS A 173 -8.66 -17.00 -0.08
N ARG A 174 -9.50 -16.36 0.73
CA ARG A 174 -10.92 -16.12 0.38
C ARG A 174 -11.09 -15.30 -0.92
N ASP A 175 -10.10 -14.47 -1.23
CA ASP A 175 -10.13 -13.56 -2.37
C ASP A 175 -9.50 -14.16 -3.64
N ALA A 176 -9.00 -15.40 -3.59
CA ALA A 176 -8.30 -16.02 -4.70
C ALA A 176 -9.15 -16.14 -5.97
N GLU A 177 -10.45 -16.45 -5.84
CA GLU A 177 -11.36 -16.52 -6.99
C GLU A 177 -11.56 -15.13 -7.63
N GLY A 178 -11.73 -14.08 -6.81
CA GLY A 178 -11.77 -12.70 -7.27
C GLY A 178 -10.48 -12.28 -7.97
N ALA A 179 -9.33 -12.68 -7.42
CA ALA A 179 -8.01 -12.42 -7.99
C ALA A 179 -7.82 -13.11 -9.35
N GLU A 180 -8.29 -14.34 -9.54
CA GLU A 180 -8.25 -15.01 -10.84
C GLU A 180 -9.11 -14.30 -11.89
N ARG A 181 -10.31 -13.84 -11.50
CA ARG A 181 -11.19 -13.04 -12.37
C ARG A 181 -10.56 -11.68 -12.71
N ALA A 182 -9.93 -11.02 -11.74
CA ALA A 182 -9.21 -9.77 -11.94
C ALA A 182 -8.05 -9.92 -12.93
N ALA A 183 -7.23 -10.96 -12.75
CA ALA A 183 -6.12 -11.26 -13.65
C ALA A 183 -6.59 -11.52 -15.08
N ALA A 184 -7.65 -12.34 -15.25
CA ALA A 184 -8.23 -12.60 -16.56
C ALA A 184 -8.76 -11.33 -17.23
N HIS A 185 -9.53 -10.52 -16.48
CA HIS A 185 -10.08 -9.26 -16.98
C HIS A 185 -8.98 -8.28 -17.43
N LEU A 186 -7.94 -8.10 -16.61
CA LEU A 186 -6.82 -7.21 -16.93
C LEU A 186 -6.05 -7.70 -18.17
N ALA A 187 -5.87 -9.02 -18.32
CA ALA A 187 -5.25 -9.61 -19.51
C ALA A 187 -6.10 -9.37 -20.77
N GLU A 188 -7.41 -9.57 -20.69
CA GLU A 188 -8.36 -9.32 -21.80
C GLU A 188 -8.37 -7.85 -22.22
N CYS A 189 -8.27 -6.93 -21.27
CA CYS A 189 -8.18 -5.49 -21.52
C CYS A 189 -6.79 -5.00 -21.95
N GLY A 190 -5.78 -5.87 -22.00
CA GLY A 190 -4.40 -5.49 -22.35
C GLY A 190 -3.72 -4.58 -21.32
N LEU A 191 -4.16 -4.62 -20.07
CA LEU A 191 -3.65 -3.78 -18.99
C LEU A 191 -2.49 -4.47 -18.27
N SER A 192 -1.35 -3.79 -18.15
CA SER A 192 -0.16 -4.36 -17.48
C SER A 192 -0.44 -4.64 -16.01
N HIS A 193 -0.15 -5.87 -15.58
CA HIS A 193 -0.39 -6.34 -14.23
C HIS A 193 0.59 -7.43 -13.81
N HIS A 194 0.80 -7.56 -12.50
CA HIS A 194 1.51 -8.67 -11.88
C HIS A 194 0.59 -9.39 -10.91
N CYS A 195 0.40 -10.69 -11.14
CA CYS A 195 -0.28 -11.57 -10.19
C CYS A 195 0.73 -12.06 -9.15
N LEU A 196 0.36 -11.95 -7.88
CA LEU A 196 1.18 -12.42 -6.77
C LEU A 196 0.42 -13.48 -5.96
N ARG A 197 1.09 -14.60 -5.71
CA ARG A 197 0.66 -15.57 -4.71
C ARG A 197 1.02 -15.07 -3.32
N ASP A 198 0.35 -15.58 -2.29
CA ASP A 198 0.75 -15.35 -0.91
C ASP A 198 2.18 -15.84 -0.67
N GLY A 199 3.00 -15.00 -0.03
CA GLY A 199 4.45 -15.19 0.07
C GLY A 199 5.28 -14.59 -1.07
N GLU A 200 4.67 -14.17 -2.18
CA GLU A 200 5.37 -13.47 -3.27
C GLU A 200 5.36 -11.94 -3.08
N ALA A 201 6.40 -11.30 -3.61
CA ALA A 201 6.57 -9.85 -3.56
C ALA A 201 7.31 -9.32 -4.79
N VAL A 202 6.99 -8.07 -5.15
CA VAL A 202 7.71 -7.25 -6.12
C VAL A 202 8.54 -6.22 -5.37
N ASN A 203 9.82 -6.12 -5.75
CA ASN A 203 10.77 -5.21 -5.14
C ASN A 203 11.31 -4.24 -6.19
N VAL A 204 11.28 -2.95 -5.88
CA VAL A 204 11.80 -1.90 -6.77
C VAL A 204 12.84 -1.09 -5.98
N HIS A 205 14.08 -1.08 -6.45
CA HIS A 205 15.20 -0.44 -5.75
C HIS A 205 15.49 1.00 -6.18
N ASP A 206 14.88 1.46 -7.28
CA ASP A 206 15.05 2.82 -7.80
C ASP A 206 13.74 3.33 -8.42
N THR A 207 13.03 4.21 -7.72
CA THR A 207 11.87 4.97 -8.23
C THR A 207 12.21 6.44 -8.49
N THR A 208 13.43 6.76 -8.94
CA THR A 208 13.88 8.16 -9.19
C THR A 208 13.06 8.92 -10.22
N ARG A 209 12.13 8.26 -10.93
CA ARG A 209 11.15 8.92 -11.80
C ARG A 209 9.73 8.46 -11.45
N PRO A 210 8.83 9.35 -11.00
CA PRO A 210 7.41 9.00 -10.94
C PRO A 210 6.94 8.62 -12.34
N VAL A 211 6.07 7.61 -12.43
CA VAL A 211 5.40 7.28 -13.69
C VAL A 211 4.51 8.48 -14.04
N THR A 212 4.87 9.24 -15.08
CA THR A 212 4.01 10.32 -15.56
C THR A 212 2.75 9.70 -16.13
N TRP A 213 1.58 10.12 -15.63
CA TRP A 213 0.28 9.75 -16.19
C TRP A 213 -0.38 10.96 -16.85
N PRO A 214 -0.89 10.85 -18.10
CA PRO A 214 -0.84 9.67 -18.96
C PRO A 214 0.61 9.37 -19.42
N PRO A 215 0.93 8.11 -19.79
CA PRO A 215 2.23 7.80 -20.36
C PRO A 215 2.43 8.70 -21.58
N SER A 216 3.59 9.34 -21.66
CA SER A 216 3.97 10.08 -22.87
C SER A 216 3.90 9.11 -24.05
N SER A 217 3.02 9.46 -25.00
CA SER A 217 2.77 8.76 -26.27
C SER A 217 4.04 8.49 -27.05
#